data_AF-A0A6N7L5H4-F1
#
_entry.id   AF-A0A6N7L5H4-F1
#
_cell.length_a   1.000
_cell.length_b   1.000
_cell.length_c   1.000
_cell.angle_alpha   90.00
_cell.angle_beta   90.00
_cell.angle_gamma   90.00
#
_symmetry.space_group_name_H-M   'P 1'
#
loop_
_entity.id
_entity.type
_entity.pdbx_description
1 polymer ?
#
loop_
_entity_poly.entity_id
_entity_poly.type
_entity_poly.pdbx_seq_one_letter_code
_entity_poly.pdbx_strand_id
1 'polypeptide(L)'
;MSTPPAPQPTSTAPEAETTWKLWILMVWHPALGMPVDPVAVLALDTAEDAEPAQHVVWVPLVYDEANPWRERLAEGVSPERIARWEAESGACQIAAADLPEGALDLRHAADLLLDELLGEVIPALPPRTGA
;
A
#
# COMPACT_ATOMS: atom_id res chain seq x y z
N MET A 1 31.05 20.79 -46.14
CA MET A 1 29.64 21.02 -45.74
C MET A 1 29.44 20.28 -44.44
N SER A 2 29.27 21.00 -43.33
CA SER A 2 29.19 20.44 -41.98
C SER A 2 27.73 20.37 -41.55
N THR A 3 27.25 19.18 -41.20
CA THR A 3 25.94 18.98 -40.56
C THR A 3 26.10 19.17 -39.04
N PRO A 4 25.27 19.96 -38.35
CA PRO A 4 25.31 20.03 -36.90
C PRO A 4 24.65 18.77 -36.29
N PRO A 5 25.16 18.24 -35.16
CA PRO A 5 24.48 17.17 -34.45
C PRO A 5 23.20 17.70 -33.80
N ALA A 6 22.11 16.96 -33.94
CA ALA A 6 20.84 17.26 -33.30
C ALA A 6 20.97 17.16 -31.76
N PRO A 7 20.29 18.02 -30.98
CA PRO A 7 20.26 17.88 -29.53
C PRO A 7 19.51 16.59 -29.16
N GLN A 8 20.17 15.72 -28.39
CA GLN A 8 19.53 14.60 -27.74
C GLN A 8 18.50 15.14 -26.71
N PRO A 9 17.32 14.52 -26.55
CA PRO A 9 16.47 14.80 -25.40
C PRO A 9 17.19 14.30 -24.14
N THR A 10 17.87 15.20 -23.46
CA THR A 10 18.36 15.00 -22.09
C THR A 10 17.16 15.09 -21.17
N SER A 11 16.48 13.97 -20.92
CA SER A 11 15.56 13.88 -19.77
C SER A 11 15.30 12.43 -19.40
N THR A 12 16.33 11.78 -18.86
CA THR A 12 16.12 10.69 -17.90
C THR A 12 16.69 11.22 -16.60
N ALA A 13 15.85 11.92 -15.84
CA ALA A 13 16.08 12.00 -14.41
C ALA A 13 16.17 10.54 -13.93
N PRO A 14 17.15 10.15 -13.09
CA PRO A 14 17.04 8.87 -12.44
C PRO A 14 15.73 8.92 -11.67
N GLU A 15 14.75 8.10 -12.08
CA GLU A 15 13.70 7.67 -11.18
C GLU A 15 14.47 7.19 -9.96
N ALA A 16 14.42 7.95 -8.87
CA ALA A 16 14.91 7.44 -7.61
C ALA A 16 14.01 6.25 -7.35
N GLU A 17 14.50 5.04 -7.68
CA GLU A 17 13.82 3.79 -7.39
C GLU A 17 13.63 3.79 -5.87
N THR A 18 12.43 4.19 -5.48
CA THR A 18 12.05 4.25 -4.08
C THR A 18 12.10 2.84 -3.53
N THR A 19 12.80 2.68 -2.42
CA THR A 19 12.95 1.40 -1.73
C THR A 19 11.70 1.07 -0.91
N TRP A 20 10.68 1.92 -0.96
CA TRP A 20 9.44 1.72 -0.23
C TRP A 20 8.54 0.73 -0.93
N LYS A 21 7.99 -0.19 -0.15
CA LYS A 21 6.98 -1.14 -0.60
C LYS A 21 5.75 -1.04 0.29
N LEU A 22 4.60 -1.20 -0.35
CA LEU A 22 3.30 -1.13 0.30
C LEU A 22 2.58 -2.47 0.17
N TRP A 23 1.80 -2.78 1.20
CA TRP A 23 0.91 -3.93 1.21
C TRP A 23 -0.42 -3.60 1.85
N ILE A 24 -1.46 -4.25 1.35
CA ILE A 24 -2.81 -4.21 1.90
C ILE A 24 -3.00 -5.45 2.76
N LEU A 25 -3.33 -5.25 4.03
CA LEU A 25 -3.67 -6.31 4.95
C LEU A 25 -5.18 -6.57 4.87
N MET A 26 -5.56 -7.80 4.54
CA MET A 26 -6.94 -8.21 4.33
C MET A 26 -7.35 -9.33 5.28
N VAL A 27 -8.64 -9.40 5.57
CA VAL A 27 -9.27 -10.45 6.38
C VAL A 27 -10.45 -11.09 5.65
N TRP A 28 -10.88 -12.22 6.17
CA TRP A 28 -12.01 -12.99 5.66
C TRP A 28 -13.29 -12.18 5.61
N HIS A 29 -13.81 -11.96 4.41
CA HIS A 29 -15.11 -11.35 4.22
C HIS A 29 -16.20 -12.43 4.24
N PRO A 30 -17.05 -12.51 5.29
CA PRO A 30 -17.96 -13.64 5.48
C PRO A 30 -19.00 -13.78 4.36
N ALA A 31 -19.46 -12.66 3.77
CA ALA A 31 -20.45 -12.70 2.71
C ALA A 31 -19.88 -13.11 1.35
N LEU A 32 -18.57 -12.90 1.13
CA LEU A 32 -17.89 -13.26 -0.13
C LEU A 32 -17.15 -14.59 -0.01
N GLY A 33 -16.93 -15.08 1.21
CA GLY A 33 -16.24 -16.35 1.44
C GLY A 33 -14.78 -16.32 1.01
N MET A 34 -14.11 -15.17 1.10
CA MET A 34 -12.72 -14.98 0.70
C MET A 34 -12.06 -13.82 1.47
N PRO A 35 -10.72 -13.81 1.64
CA PRO A 35 -10.03 -12.80 2.44
C PRO A 35 -9.72 -11.53 1.62
N VAL A 36 -10.75 -10.72 1.41
CA VAL A 36 -10.71 -9.51 0.56
C VAL A 36 -11.12 -8.24 1.29
N ASP A 37 -11.40 -8.31 2.59
CA ASP A 37 -11.82 -7.13 3.35
C ASP A 37 -10.58 -6.38 3.87
N PRO A 38 -10.25 -5.19 3.36
CA PRO A 38 -9.05 -4.46 3.77
C PRO A 38 -9.20 -3.91 5.18
N VAL A 39 -8.18 -4.13 6.02
CA VAL A 39 -8.17 -3.68 7.42
C VAL A 39 -7.02 -2.73 7.75
N ALA A 40 -5.95 -2.74 6.96
CA ALA A 40 -4.82 -1.83 7.14
C ALA A 40 -3.95 -1.75 5.89
N VAL A 41 -3.13 -0.70 5.84
CA VAL A 41 -2.01 -0.56 4.92
C VAL A 41 -0.71 -0.67 5.72
N LEU A 42 0.20 -1.52 5.25
CA LEU A 42 1.56 -1.66 5.75
C LEU A 42 2.53 -1.06 4.74
N ALA A 43 3.41 -0.18 5.22
CA ALA A 43 4.51 0.37 4.45
C ALA A 43 5.84 -0.03 5.08
N LEU A 44 6.80 -0.47 4.25
CA LEU A 44 8.14 -0.85 4.68
C LEU A 44 9.19 -0.22 3.77
N ASP A 45 10.22 0.37 4.37
CA ASP A 45 11.44 0.73 3.67
C ASP A 45 12.34 -0.50 3.57
N THR A 46 12.62 -0.96 2.35
CA THR A 46 13.48 -2.13 2.11
C THR A 46 14.90 -1.76 1.69
N ALA A 47 15.35 -0.53 1.99
CA ALA A 47 16.74 -0.14 1.76
C ALA A 47 17.72 -1.03 2.53
N GLU A 48 18.77 -1.53 1.86
CA GLU A 48 19.74 -2.48 2.45
C GLU A 48 20.60 -1.87 3.59
N ASP A 49 20.76 -0.55 3.61
CA ASP A 49 21.67 0.17 4.53
C ASP A 49 20.98 0.86 5.71
N ALA A 50 19.65 0.74 5.85
CA ALA A 50 18.88 1.37 6.92
C ALA A 50 18.17 0.34 7.81
N GLU A 51 17.94 0.69 9.09
CA GLU A 51 16.94 -0.03 9.88
C GLU A 51 15.60 0.07 9.15
N PRO A 52 14.91 -1.05 8.89
CA PRO A 52 13.68 -1.04 8.11
C PRO A 52 12.64 -0.18 8.80
N ALA A 53 12.38 1.00 8.23
CA ALA A 53 11.33 1.87 8.72
C ALA A 53 9.98 1.26 8.32
N GLN A 54 9.15 0.95 9.31
CA GLN A 54 7.81 0.41 9.11
C GLN A 54 6.75 1.42 9.54
N HIS A 55 5.65 1.50 8.79
CA HIS A 55 4.47 2.25 9.15
C HIS A 55 3.20 1.44 8.85
N VAL A 56 2.22 1.50 9.76
CA VAL A 56 0.94 0.81 9.59
C VAL A 56 -0.17 1.80 9.85
N VAL A 57 -1.09 1.92 8.90
CA VAL A 57 -2.29 2.75 9.00
C VAL A 57 -3.50 1.82 8.98
N TRP A 58 -4.36 1.92 10.00
CA TRP A 58 -5.52 1.06 10.17
C TRP A 58 -6.78 1.71 9.59
N VAL A 59 -7.64 0.89 8.99
CA VAL A 59 -8.98 1.33 8.59
C VAL A 59 -9.81 1.62 9.85
N PRO A 60 -10.41 2.83 10.00
CA PRO A 60 -11.02 3.25 11.26
C PRO A 60 -12.21 2.42 11.78
N LEU A 61 -12.90 1.66 10.92
CA LEU A 61 -14.19 1.02 11.26
C LEU A 61 -14.09 -0.48 11.58
N VAL A 62 -12.93 -1.12 11.42
CA VAL A 62 -12.76 -2.59 11.46
C VAL A 62 -11.82 -3.03 12.59
N TYR A 63 -12.03 -2.46 13.79
CA TYR A 63 -11.11 -2.67 14.89
C TYR A 63 -11.07 -4.13 15.36
N ASP A 64 -12.19 -4.84 15.46
CA ASP A 64 -12.17 -6.21 15.99
C ASP A 64 -11.71 -7.22 14.94
N GLU A 65 -12.10 -7.01 13.69
CA GLU A 65 -11.72 -7.84 12.54
C GLU A 65 -10.22 -7.78 12.25
N ALA A 66 -9.58 -6.65 12.57
CA ALA A 66 -8.13 -6.45 12.43
C ALA A 66 -7.26 -7.18 13.47
N ASN A 67 -7.84 -7.76 14.53
CA ASN A 67 -7.09 -8.36 15.63
C ASN A 67 -6.04 -9.42 15.21
N PRO A 68 -6.32 -10.34 14.26
CA PRO A 68 -5.32 -11.28 13.79
C PRO A 68 -4.07 -10.61 13.19
N TRP A 69 -4.24 -9.47 12.52
CA TRP A 69 -3.12 -8.69 11.99
C TRP A 69 -2.37 -7.96 13.09
N ARG A 70 -3.04 -7.46 14.13
CA ARG A 70 -2.37 -6.83 15.28
C ARG A 70 -1.45 -7.79 16.01
N GLU A 71 -1.90 -9.02 16.24
CA GLU A 71 -1.07 -10.06 16.87
C GLU A 71 0.17 -10.37 16.02
N ARG A 72 -0.01 -10.55 14.71
CA ARG A 72 1.10 -10.81 13.77
C ARG A 72 2.11 -9.67 13.72
N LEU A 73 1.64 -8.42 13.67
CA LEU A 73 2.50 -7.24 13.61
C LEU A 73 3.21 -6.97 14.95
N ALA A 74 2.62 -7.37 16.08
CA ALA A 74 3.25 -7.24 17.40
C ALA A 74 4.49 -8.12 17.55
N GLU A 75 4.58 -9.22 16.83
CA GLU A 75 5.78 -10.05 16.78
C GLU A 75 6.94 -9.37 16.01
N GLY A 76 6.65 -8.32 15.22
CA GLY A 76 7.57 -7.60 14.34
C GLY A 76 7.30 -7.81 12.84
N VAL A 77 7.83 -6.91 12.01
CA VAL A 77 7.75 -6.99 10.54
C VAL A 77 9.14 -7.15 9.95
N SER A 78 9.27 -8.05 8.98
CA SER A 78 10.47 -8.20 8.17
C SER A 78 10.11 -8.66 6.75
N PRO A 79 10.97 -8.43 5.75
CA PRO A 79 10.73 -8.90 4.38
C PRO A 79 10.44 -10.41 4.31
N GLU A 80 11.11 -11.22 5.12
CA GLU A 80 10.91 -12.67 5.16
C GLU A 80 9.53 -13.05 5.70
N ARG A 81 9.03 -12.30 6.70
CA ARG A 81 7.69 -12.53 7.24
C ARG A 81 6.61 -12.11 6.26
N ILE A 82 6.82 -11.01 5.55
CA ILE A 82 5.91 -10.56 4.49
C ILE A 82 5.83 -11.63 3.41
N ALA A 83 6.96 -12.12 2.90
CA ALA A 83 6.98 -13.19 1.90
C ALA A 83 6.27 -14.47 2.41
N ARG A 84 6.39 -14.79 3.70
CA ARG A 84 5.64 -15.89 4.31
C ARG A 84 4.14 -15.61 4.30
N TRP A 85 3.71 -14.42 4.73
CA TRP A 85 2.30 -14.04 4.76
C TRP A 85 1.68 -13.99 3.35
N GLU A 86 2.42 -13.57 2.32
CA GLU A 86 1.97 -13.60 0.92
C GLU A 86 1.72 -15.02 0.42
N ALA A 87 2.57 -15.97 0.83
CA ALA A 87 2.43 -17.39 0.49
C ALA A 87 1.36 -18.13 1.32
N GLU A 88 0.95 -17.58 2.47
CA GLU A 88 -0.07 -18.15 3.32
C GLU A 88 -1.47 -18.02 2.68
N SER A 89 -2.23 -19.12 2.72
CA SER A 89 -3.65 -19.14 2.40
C SER A 89 -4.45 -19.34 3.68
N GLY A 90 -5.41 -18.47 3.96
CA GLY A 90 -6.21 -18.56 5.18
C GLY A 90 -7.18 -17.41 5.38
N ALA A 91 -7.53 -17.16 6.65
CA ALA A 91 -8.46 -16.11 7.04
C ALA A 91 -7.85 -14.69 6.96
N CYS A 92 -6.53 -14.58 6.86
CA CYS A 92 -5.82 -13.33 6.64
C CYS A 92 -4.97 -13.46 5.38
N GLN A 93 -4.93 -12.39 4.59
CA GLN A 93 -4.18 -12.33 3.35
C GLN A 93 -3.51 -10.97 3.23
N ILE A 94 -2.37 -10.93 2.55
CA ILE A 94 -1.61 -9.71 2.30
C ILE A 94 -1.34 -9.64 0.80
N ALA A 95 -1.56 -8.46 0.23
CA ALA A 95 -1.32 -8.22 -1.19
C ALA A 95 -0.37 -7.04 -1.35
N ALA A 96 0.63 -7.19 -2.21
CA ALA A 96 1.46 -6.07 -2.64
C ALA A 96 0.59 -5.03 -3.36
N ALA A 97 0.86 -3.76 -3.09
CA ALA A 97 0.21 -2.63 -3.73
C ALA A 97 1.25 -1.70 -4.36
N ASP A 98 0.84 -1.03 -5.43
CA ASP A 98 1.66 -0.03 -6.08
C ASP A 98 1.85 1.19 -5.16
N LEU A 99 2.98 1.87 -5.32
CA LEU A 99 3.23 3.12 -4.59
C LEU A 99 2.38 4.25 -5.21
N PRO A 100 1.55 4.96 -4.43
CA PRO A 100 0.74 6.06 -4.96
C PRO A 100 1.63 7.23 -5.43
N GLU A 101 1.19 7.88 -6.50
CA GLU A 101 1.89 9.04 -7.05
C GLU A 101 1.88 10.21 -6.05
N GLY A 102 2.99 10.94 -5.98
CA GLY A 102 3.09 12.12 -5.12
C GLY A 102 3.34 11.83 -3.63
N ALA A 103 3.59 10.58 -3.26
CA ALA A 103 4.07 10.23 -1.93
C ALA A 103 5.37 10.99 -1.59
N LEU A 104 5.38 11.63 -0.42
CA LEU A 104 6.50 12.48 0.04
C LEU A 104 7.43 11.73 1.00
N ASP A 105 6.85 10.81 1.77
CA ASP A 105 7.52 9.93 2.70
C ASP A 105 6.72 8.62 2.82
N LEU A 106 7.30 7.64 3.51
CA LEU A 106 6.73 6.31 3.69
C LEU A 106 5.35 6.33 4.39
N ARG A 107 5.13 7.27 5.32
CA ARG A 107 3.85 7.41 6.02
C ARG A 107 2.81 8.02 5.11
N HIS A 108 3.17 9.09 4.39
CA HIS A 108 2.31 9.73 3.42
C HIS A 108 1.89 8.74 2.31
N ALA A 109 2.80 7.86 1.87
CA ALA A 109 2.46 6.80 0.93
C ALA A 109 1.37 5.85 1.46
N ALA A 110 1.48 5.43 2.73
CA ALA A 110 0.49 4.56 3.35
C ALA A 110 -0.87 5.26 3.53
N ASP A 111 -0.86 6.54 3.91
CA ASP A 111 -2.06 7.35 4.06
C ASP A 111 -2.78 7.55 2.71
N LEU A 112 -2.03 7.85 1.63
CA LEU A 112 -2.60 7.98 0.28
C LEU A 112 -3.24 6.68 -0.22
N LEU A 113 -2.57 5.54 -0.03
CA LEU A 113 -3.13 4.25 -0.41
C LEU A 113 -4.39 3.91 0.40
N LEU A 114 -4.40 4.24 1.70
CA LEU A 114 -5.61 4.09 2.51
C LEU A 114 -6.76 4.99 2.02
N ASP A 115 -6.47 6.24 1.68
CA ASP A 115 -7.47 7.16 1.14
C ASP A 115 -8.03 6.67 -0.20
N GLU A 116 -7.22 6.08 -1.07
CA GLU A 116 -7.67 5.45 -2.31
C GLU A 116 -8.60 4.25 -2.02
N LEU A 117 -8.21 3.36 -1.10
CA LEU A 117 -9.02 2.22 -0.69
C LEU A 117 -10.38 2.64 -0.12
N LEU A 118 -10.42 3.71 0.67
CA LEU A 118 -11.66 4.23 1.25
C LEU A 118 -12.49 5.04 0.23
N GLY A 119 -11.82 5.70 -0.70
CA GLY A 119 -12.41 6.52 -1.75
C GLY A 119 -13.16 5.70 -2.80
N GLU A 120 -12.63 4.52 -3.18
CA GLU A 120 -13.33 3.59 -4.08
C GLU A 120 -14.65 3.05 -3.49
N VAL A 121 -14.80 3.10 -2.17
CA VAL A 121 -15.98 2.59 -1.44
C VAL A 121 -17.11 3.62 -1.33
N ILE A 122 -16.92 4.87 -1.77
CA ILE A 122 -18.02 5.84 -1.84
C ILE A 122 -18.75 5.64 -3.18
N PRO A 123 -19.92 4.95 -3.24
CA PRO A 123 -20.75 5.03 -4.43
C PRO A 123 -21.05 6.51 -4.67
N ALA A 124 -20.73 6.98 -5.88
CA ALA A 124 -20.99 8.35 -6.31
C ALA A 124 -22.35 8.79 -5.77
N LEU A 125 -22.34 9.72 -4.81
CA LEU A 125 -23.56 10.25 -4.24
C LEU A 125 -24.41 10.73 -5.41
N PRO A 126 -25.67 10.27 -5.55
CA PRO A 126 -26.52 10.78 -6.60
C PRO A 126 -26.55 12.31 -6.49
N PRO A 127 -26.46 13.04 -7.62
CA PRO A 127 -26.43 14.49 -7.59
C PRO A 127 -27.61 14.96 -6.75
N ARG A 128 -27.34 15.81 -5.74
CA ARG A 128 -28.41 16.43 -4.95
C ARG A 128 -29.32 17.14 -5.94
N THR A 129 -30.48 16.57 -6.21
CA THR A 129 -31.50 17.22 -7.04
C THR A 129 -32.14 18.27 -6.15
N GLY A 130 -31.45 19.39 -6.02
CA GLY A 130 -31.93 20.60 -5.38
C GLY A 130 -32.37 21.57 -6.45
N ALA A 131 -33.65 21.52 -6.81
CA ALA A 131 -34.45 22.65 -7.31
C ALA A 131 -35.93 22.27 -7.23
#